data_AF-A0A2S3HZV5-F1
#
_entry.id   AF-A0A2S3HZV5-F1
#
_cell.length_a   1.000
_cell.length_b   1.000
_cell.length_c   1.000
_cell.angle_alpha   90.00
_cell.angle_beta   90.00
_cell.angle_gamma   90.00
#
_symmetry.space_group_name_H-M   'P 1'
#
loop_
_entity.id
_entity.type
_entity.pdbx_description
1 polymer ?
#
loop_
_entity_poly.entity_id
_entity_poly.type
_entity_poly.pdbx_seq_one_letter_code
_entity_poly.pdbx_strand_id
1 'polypeptide(L)'
;MASSPNTKSTSTTETVRGDHRFDIAGYSRKQGVEAGNVLTSATFAVGGFDWAIRYYPDGKGDEAFVSAFIRLVTPTTPLVTPSATARARFDLRLVDRATGLPRSVRRSVEPAAFDAGRARKCERGARAFMARAELAASPYLRDDRLTVECVLDVVQGTRLSRTTASPETVEPPPQPDLRGHLGALLRTQVGADVAFTVQAEAFRAHRVVLAARSPVLKAELSGSPPTVAVDGMTPLVFKTLLHFIYTDALPGLGDLGREEYRELVRNLLAAADRYAMHRLKQICRVILQEELDAKTVAAALDSAGHSRHCQALGDGCVQFMPSSGLEG
;
A
#
# COMPACT_ATOMS: atom_id res chain seq x y z
N MET A 1 3.15 13.65 57.05
CA MET A 1 4.31 13.33 56.19
C MET A 1 3.79 13.22 54.77
N ALA A 2 4.19 14.13 53.88
CA ALA A 2 3.75 14.06 52.49
C ALA A 2 4.49 12.92 51.77
N SER A 3 3.73 11.96 51.22
CA SER A 3 4.25 10.88 50.40
C SER A 3 4.78 11.46 49.08
N SER A 4 6.05 11.20 48.77
CA SER A 4 6.66 11.58 47.50
C SER A 4 6.00 10.82 46.35
N PRO A 5 5.64 11.48 45.23
CA PRO A 5 5.01 10.81 44.11
C PRO A 5 6.03 9.89 43.41
N ASN A 6 5.75 8.59 43.42
CA ASN A 6 6.54 7.62 42.67
C ASN A 6 6.03 7.59 41.22
N THR A 7 6.92 7.77 40.25
CA THR A 7 6.58 7.74 38.82
C THR A 7 7.16 6.49 38.18
N LYS A 8 6.37 5.82 37.33
CA LYS A 8 6.78 4.65 36.56
C LYS A 8 6.40 4.86 35.11
N SER A 9 7.37 4.71 34.21
CA SER A 9 7.15 4.69 32.76
C SER A 9 7.32 3.27 32.23
N THR A 10 6.60 2.94 31.17
CA THR A 10 6.76 1.69 30.43
C THR A 10 6.94 2.03 28.95
N SER A 11 7.87 1.33 28.30
CA SER A 11 8.23 1.49 26.90
C SER A 11 7.88 0.20 26.18
N THR A 12 6.89 0.24 25.30
CA THR A 12 6.53 -0.91 24.45
C THR A 12 7.09 -0.68 23.05
N THR A 13 7.79 -1.68 22.53
CA THR A 13 8.42 -1.64 21.20
C THR A 13 7.54 -2.39 20.21
N GLU A 14 7.01 -1.70 19.20
CA GLU A 14 6.26 -2.34 18.11
C GLU A 14 7.23 -2.92 17.07
N THR A 15 6.91 -4.08 16.50
CA THR A 15 7.74 -4.73 15.48
C THR A 15 6.88 -5.17 14.30
N VAL A 16 7.37 -4.93 13.09
CA VAL A 16 6.76 -5.41 11.84
C VAL A 16 7.62 -6.52 11.28
N ARG A 17 7.00 -7.68 11.07
CA ARG A 17 7.66 -8.87 10.54
C ARG A 17 7.47 -8.98 9.04
N GLY A 18 8.51 -9.39 8.32
CA GLY A 18 8.45 -9.75 6.91
C GLY A 18 9.46 -10.84 6.55
N ASP A 19 9.18 -11.57 5.49
CA ASP A 19 10.05 -12.63 4.96
C ASP A 19 10.30 -12.45 3.46
N HIS A 20 11.48 -12.86 3.01
CA HIS A 20 11.87 -12.82 1.61
C HIS A 20 12.77 -14.00 1.25
N ARG A 21 12.56 -14.58 0.07
CA ARG A 21 13.35 -15.70 -0.46
C ARG A 21 14.10 -15.27 -1.71
N PHE A 22 15.40 -15.53 -1.71
CA PHE A 22 16.28 -15.29 -2.84
C PHE A 22 16.75 -16.62 -3.42
N ASP A 23 16.18 -16.97 -4.56
CA ASP A 23 16.54 -18.16 -5.34
C ASP A 23 17.70 -17.87 -6.29
N ILE A 24 18.80 -18.58 -6.11
CA ILE A 24 20.02 -18.47 -6.90
C ILE A 24 20.11 -19.73 -7.76
N ALA A 25 19.87 -19.60 -9.07
CA ALA A 25 20.07 -20.66 -10.04
C ALA A 25 21.37 -20.50 -10.83
N GLY A 26 21.99 -21.61 -11.23
CA GLY A 26 23.27 -21.59 -11.92
C GLY A 26 24.42 -21.26 -10.97
N TYR A 27 24.40 -21.78 -9.74
CA TYR A 27 25.33 -21.43 -8.66
C TYR A 27 26.80 -21.64 -9.04
N SER A 28 27.11 -22.75 -9.70
CA SER A 28 28.42 -23.15 -10.21
C SER A 28 29.04 -22.10 -11.13
N ARG A 29 28.23 -21.50 -12.01
CA ARG A 29 28.65 -20.44 -12.95
C ARG A 29 28.86 -19.08 -12.29
N LYS A 30 28.45 -18.94 -11.03
CA LYS A 30 28.53 -17.69 -10.24
C LYS A 30 29.68 -17.71 -9.24
N GLN A 31 30.47 -18.79 -9.20
CA GLN A 31 31.69 -18.95 -8.41
C GLN A 31 32.94 -18.66 -9.26
N GLY A 32 34.03 -18.24 -8.61
CA GLY A 32 35.36 -18.19 -9.21
C GLY A 32 35.59 -17.06 -10.21
N VAL A 33 34.72 -16.05 -10.24
CA VAL A 33 34.80 -14.94 -11.18
C VAL A 33 35.69 -13.80 -10.67
N GLU A 34 35.74 -13.58 -9.35
CA GLU A 34 36.66 -12.67 -8.63
C GLU A 34 36.33 -12.72 -7.12
N ALA A 35 37.33 -12.61 -6.24
CA ALA A 35 37.10 -12.52 -4.79
C ALA A 35 36.25 -11.28 -4.47
N GLY A 36 35.02 -11.49 -3.98
CA GLY A 36 34.07 -10.42 -3.70
C GLY A 36 32.87 -10.30 -4.66
N ASN A 37 32.71 -11.22 -5.62
CA ASN A 37 31.49 -11.31 -6.44
C ASN A 37 30.23 -11.40 -5.54
N VAL A 38 29.24 -10.56 -5.85
CA VAL A 38 28.04 -10.41 -5.03
C VAL A 38 26.77 -10.63 -5.84
N LEU A 39 25.96 -11.57 -5.36
CA LEU A 39 24.61 -11.79 -5.84
C LEU A 39 23.65 -10.99 -4.95
N THR A 40 22.89 -10.08 -5.53
CA THR A 40 21.94 -9.23 -4.80
C THR A 40 20.51 -9.61 -5.21
N SER A 41 19.64 -9.80 -4.23
CA SER A 41 18.21 -10.06 -4.48
C SER A 41 17.51 -8.82 -5.04
N ALA A 42 16.30 -9.01 -5.55
CA ALA A 42 15.37 -7.89 -5.72
C ALA A 42 15.12 -7.20 -4.36
N THR A 43 14.76 -5.92 -4.42
CA THR A 43 14.41 -5.15 -3.22
C THR A 43 13.03 -5.55 -2.70
N PHE A 44 12.88 -5.64 -1.39
CA PHE A 44 11.60 -5.95 -0.75
C PHE A 44 11.35 -5.03 0.46
N ALA A 45 10.09 -4.65 0.66
CA ALA A 45 9.71 -3.66 1.66
C ALA A 45 9.25 -4.31 2.97
N VAL A 46 9.86 -3.93 4.10
CA VAL A 46 9.43 -4.36 5.45
C VAL A 46 9.55 -3.18 6.41
N GLY A 47 8.49 -2.91 7.17
CA GLY A 47 8.48 -1.85 8.19
C GLY A 47 8.67 -0.44 7.66
N GLY A 48 8.31 -0.18 6.38
CA GLY A 48 8.51 1.12 5.72
C GLY A 48 9.92 1.36 5.16
N PHE A 49 10.75 0.32 5.13
CA PHE A 49 12.11 0.36 4.60
C PHE A 49 12.29 -0.68 3.50
N ASP A 50 13.17 -0.36 2.54
CA ASP A 50 13.56 -1.28 1.46
C ASP A 50 14.82 -2.06 1.83
N TRP A 51 14.77 -3.36 1.61
CA TRP A 51 15.82 -4.30 1.98
C TRP A 51 16.25 -5.14 0.78
N ALA A 52 17.48 -5.64 0.79
CA ALA A 52 17.99 -6.59 -0.19
C ALA A 52 18.97 -7.58 0.45
N ILE A 53 18.88 -8.85 0.08
CA ILE A 53 19.82 -9.90 0.47
C ILE A 53 21.05 -9.80 -0.44
N ARG A 54 22.25 -9.81 0.15
CA ARG A 54 23.54 -9.88 -0.53
C ARG A 54 24.23 -11.19 -0.17
N TYR A 55 24.48 -12.01 -1.18
CA TYR A 55 25.13 -13.30 -1.04
C TYR A 55 26.45 -13.32 -1.81
N TYR A 56 27.50 -13.85 -1.19
CA TYR A 56 28.86 -13.92 -1.71
C TYR A 56 29.27 -15.39 -1.81
N PRO A 57 29.21 -16.01 -3.01
CA PRO A 57 29.60 -17.40 -3.21
C PRO A 57 31.08 -17.66 -2.90
N ASP A 58 31.94 -16.68 -3.18
CA ASP A 58 33.38 -16.75 -2.93
C ASP A 58 33.80 -16.02 -1.63
N GLY A 59 32.82 -15.71 -0.78
CA GLY A 59 33.05 -15.05 0.51
C GLY A 59 33.36 -13.55 0.40
N LYS A 60 33.38 -12.90 1.57
CA LYS A 60 33.69 -11.48 1.72
C LYS A 60 34.92 -11.28 2.61
N GLY A 61 36.09 -11.45 1.98
CA GLY A 61 37.41 -11.33 2.60
C GLY A 61 37.97 -12.64 3.18
N ASP A 62 37.20 -13.71 3.17
CA ASP A 62 37.64 -15.08 3.48
C ASP A 62 36.98 -16.03 2.49
N GLU A 63 37.79 -16.63 1.62
CA GLU A 63 37.33 -17.44 0.49
C GLU A 63 36.95 -18.87 0.90
N ALA A 64 37.28 -19.30 2.13
CA ALA A 64 36.91 -20.60 2.66
C ALA A 64 35.40 -20.70 2.97
N PHE A 65 34.73 -19.56 3.12
CA PHE A 65 33.33 -19.47 3.50
C PHE A 65 32.50 -18.73 2.46
N VAL A 66 31.23 -19.11 2.37
CA VAL A 66 30.23 -18.24 1.74
C VAL A 66 29.82 -17.16 2.74
N SER A 67 29.43 -15.99 2.24
CA SER A 67 28.93 -14.90 3.10
C SER A 67 27.52 -14.49 2.71
N ALA A 68 26.71 -14.11 3.69
CA ALA A 68 25.35 -13.61 3.46
C ALA A 68 25.06 -12.42 4.37
N PHE A 69 24.45 -11.38 3.80
CA PHE A 69 24.09 -10.15 4.50
C PHE A 69 22.71 -9.68 4.07
N ILE A 70 21.99 -9.06 5.00
CA ILE A 70 20.83 -8.23 4.71
C ILE A 70 21.27 -6.77 4.68
N ARG A 71 20.84 -6.04 3.66
CA ARG A 71 21.20 -4.63 3.44
C ARG A 71 19.96 -3.76 3.40
N LEU A 72 20.05 -2.61 4.09
CA LEU A 72 19.11 -1.51 3.96
C LEU A 72 19.44 -0.71 2.70
N VAL A 73 18.47 -0.56 1.80
CA VAL A 73 18.62 0.13 0.52
C VAL A 73 18.24 1.59 0.69
N THR A 74 19.09 2.50 0.17
CA THR A 74 18.79 3.93 0.14
C THR A 74 17.71 4.21 -0.91
N PRO A 75 16.67 5.02 -0.60
CA PRO A 75 15.77 5.53 -1.63
C PRO A 75 16.58 6.33 -2.65
N THR A 76 16.34 6.09 -3.94
CA THR A 76 17.10 6.71 -5.04
C THR A 76 16.64 8.14 -5.34
N THR A 77 15.70 8.71 -4.57
CA THR A 77 15.16 10.04 -4.80
C THR A 77 16.05 11.13 -4.19
N PRO A 78 16.60 12.06 -4.98
CA PRO A 78 17.58 13.05 -4.53
C PRO A 78 16.98 14.23 -3.75
N LEU A 79 15.74 14.12 -3.26
CA LEU A 79 15.08 15.21 -2.55
C LEU A 79 14.69 14.76 -1.14
N VAL A 80 15.48 15.24 -0.17
CA VAL A 80 15.19 15.33 1.26
C VAL A 80 14.60 14.05 1.89
N THR A 81 15.47 13.22 2.48
CA THR A 81 15.05 12.29 3.53
C THR A 81 15.98 12.37 4.73
N PRO A 82 15.46 12.36 5.97
CA PRO A 82 16.27 12.23 7.17
C PRO A 82 17.03 10.91 7.09
N SER A 83 18.24 10.86 7.64
CA SER A 83 19.07 9.65 7.73
C SER A 83 18.21 8.40 7.98
N ALA A 84 18.03 7.57 6.93
CA ALA A 84 17.20 6.37 7.00
C ALA A 84 17.94 5.34 7.86
N THR A 85 17.71 5.43 9.17
CA THR A 85 18.21 4.48 10.14
C THR A 85 17.08 3.56 10.57
N ALA A 86 17.25 2.26 10.33
CA ALA A 86 16.30 1.24 10.73
C ALA A 86 16.91 0.42 11.88
N ARG A 87 16.10 -0.05 12.84
CA ARG A 87 16.51 -1.11 13.75
C ARG A 87 15.72 -2.36 13.42
N ALA A 88 16.39 -3.47 13.18
CA ALA A 88 15.71 -4.71 12.86
C ALA A 88 16.46 -5.92 13.43
N ARG A 89 15.71 -6.93 13.89
CA ARG A 89 16.23 -8.28 14.03
C ARG A 89 16.16 -8.96 12.67
N PHE A 90 17.14 -9.78 12.36
CA PHE A 90 17.17 -10.56 11.13
C PHE A 90 17.52 -12.02 11.42
N ASP A 91 17.00 -12.91 10.60
CA ASP A 91 17.30 -14.33 10.57
C ASP A 91 17.56 -14.74 9.12
N LEU A 92 18.82 -15.01 8.79
CA LEU A 92 19.26 -15.52 7.51
C LEU A 92 19.31 -17.05 7.57
N ARG A 93 18.60 -17.67 6.64
CA ARG A 93 18.36 -19.10 6.59
C ARG A 93 18.71 -19.68 5.23
N LEU A 94 19.05 -20.96 5.21
CA LEU A 94 19.18 -21.75 3.99
C LEU A 94 18.00 -22.71 3.91
N VAL A 95 17.40 -22.83 2.74
CA VAL A 95 16.27 -23.73 2.52
C VAL A 95 16.79 -25.06 2.00
N ASP A 96 16.45 -26.16 2.68
CA ASP A 96 16.73 -27.50 2.17
C ASP A 96 15.90 -27.74 0.91
N ARG A 97 16.56 -28.09 -0.20
CA ARG A 97 15.89 -28.25 -1.49
C ARG A 97 15.07 -29.54 -1.60
N ALA A 98 15.37 -30.57 -0.79
CA ALA A 98 14.62 -31.82 -0.77
C ALA A 98 13.35 -31.70 0.06
N THR A 99 13.39 -30.99 1.18
CA THR A 99 12.25 -30.88 2.12
C THR A 99 11.50 -29.55 2.03
N GLY A 100 12.11 -28.52 1.44
CA GLY A 100 11.58 -27.15 1.42
C GLY A 100 11.67 -26.42 2.78
N LEU A 101 12.28 -27.03 3.79
CA LEU A 101 12.33 -26.48 5.14
C LEU A 101 13.52 -25.53 5.32
N PRO A 102 13.31 -24.32 5.87
CA PRO A 102 14.39 -23.38 6.14
C PRO A 102 15.11 -23.73 7.44
N ARG A 103 16.45 -23.66 7.42
CA ARG A 103 17.31 -23.74 8.60
C ARG A 103 17.98 -22.41 8.87
N SER A 104 17.83 -21.91 10.10
CA SER A 104 18.56 -20.72 10.56
C SER A 104 20.06 -20.98 10.62
N VAL A 105 20.82 -20.11 9.94
CA VAL A 105 22.28 -20.14 9.91
C VAL A 105 22.84 -18.92 10.64
N ARG A 106 22.25 -17.73 10.42
CA ARG A 106 22.63 -16.51 11.14
C ARG A 106 21.41 -15.73 11.58
N ARG A 107 21.17 -15.71 12.89
CA ARG A 107 20.16 -14.88 13.56
C ARG A 107 20.81 -13.80 14.42
N SER A 108 20.25 -12.60 14.41
CA SER A 108 20.55 -11.58 15.42
C SER A 108 19.70 -11.77 16.67
N VAL A 109 20.33 -11.79 17.84
CA VAL A 109 19.61 -11.87 19.13
C VAL A 109 18.91 -10.55 19.47
N GLU A 110 19.58 -9.43 19.20
CA GLU A 110 19.07 -8.08 19.43
C GLU A 110 18.84 -7.31 18.11
N PRO A 111 17.95 -6.30 18.10
CA PRO A 111 17.74 -5.46 16.92
C PRO A 111 19.02 -4.71 16.55
N ALA A 112 19.55 -4.99 15.37
CA ALA A 112 20.71 -4.30 14.83
C ALA A 112 20.30 -2.99 14.16
N ALA A 113 21.08 -1.93 14.35
CA ALA A 113 20.89 -0.67 13.64
C ALA A 113 21.49 -0.73 12.23
N PHE A 114 20.69 -0.40 11.22
CA PHE A 114 21.06 -0.25 9.83
C PHE A 114 21.06 1.24 9.49
N ASP A 115 22.10 1.72 8.81
CA ASP A 115 22.23 3.11 8.41
C ASP A 115 22.56 3.15 6.92
N ALA A 116 21.58 3.57 6.11
CA ALA A 116 21.68 3.57 4.66
C ALA A 116 22.74 4.58 4.16
N GLY A 117 23.00 5.65 4.91
CA GLY A 117 23.98 6.69 4.59
C GLY A 117 25.42 6.33 4.96
N ARG A 118 25.66 5.21 5.66
CA ARG A 118 27.00 4.75 6.03
C ARG A 118 27.30 3.38 5.42
N ALA A 119 28.20 3.35 4.44
CA ALA A 119 28.57 2.15 3.69
C ALA A 119 28.90 0.92 4.57
N ARG A 120 29.53 1.10 5.74
CA ARG A 120 29.85 0.00 6.67
C ARG A 120 28.70 -0.40 7.61
N LYS A 121 27.67 0.44 7.76
CA LYS A 121 26.55 0.21 8.68
C LYS A 121 25.23 -0.08 7.96
N CYS A 122 25.18 -0.02 6.64
CA CYS A 122 23.98 -0.31 5.85
C CYS A 122 23.64 -1.81 5.76
N GLU A 123 24.55 -2.73 6.15
CA GLU A 123 24.32 -4.18 6.04
C GLU A 123 24.76 -4.95 7.29
N ARG A 124 24.09 -6.08 7.56
CA ARG A 124 24.38 -7.00 8.67
C ARG A 124 24.23 -8.44 8.22
N GLY A 125 25.02 -9.35 8.79
CA GLY A 125 25.08 -10.73 8.31
C GLY A 125 26.24 -11.51 8.90
N ALA A 126 26.78 -12.46 8.14
CA ALA A 126 27.95 -13.24 8.50
C ALA A 126 28.93 -13.34 7.33
N ARG A 127 30.21 -13.08 7.60
CA ARG A 127 31.32 -13.35 6.66
C ARG A 127 31.59 -14.84 6.54
N ALA A 128 31.69 -15.53 7.67
CA ALA A 128 31.68 -16.99 7.74
C ALA A 128 30.25 -17.49 7.92
N PHE A 129 29.43 -17.46 6.86
CA PHE A 129 28.03 -17.90 6.94
C PHE A 129 27.94 -19.44 6.93
N MET A 130 28.67 -20.09 6.03
CA MET A 130 28.85 -21.54 5.99
C MET A 130 30.15 -21.86 5.25
N ALA A 131 30.86 -22.92 5.63
CA ALA A 131 32.06 -23.33 4.89
C ALA A 131 31.67 -23.77 3.48
N ARG A 132 32.46 -23.43 2.46
CA ARG A 132 32.13 -23.79 1.07
C ARG A 132 32.07 -25.30 0.87
N ALA A 133 33.02 -26.02 1.46
CA ALA A 133 33.04 -27.49 1.43
C ALA A 133 31.79 -28.09 2.09
N GLU A 134 31.35 -27.51 3.21
CA GLU A 134 30.12 -27.93 3.89
C GLU A 134 28.89 -27.65 3.04
N LEU A 135 28.78 -26.45 2.46
CA LEU A 135 27.65 -26.08 1.60
C LEU A 135 27.56 -26.99 0.37
N ALA A 136 28.69 -27.32 -0.25
CA ALA A 136 28.75 -28.22 -1.40
C ALA A 136 28.28 -29.65 -1.05
N ALA A 137 28.55 -30.12 0.17
CA ALA A 137 28.09 -31.41 0.67
C ALA A 137 26.68 -31.37 1.29
N SER A 138 26.10 -30.18 1.45
CA SER A 138 24.84 -29.96 2.17
C SER A 138 23.61 -30.20 1.29
N PRO A 139 22.43 -30.47 1.90
CA PRO A 139 21.17 -30.55 1.18
C PRO A 139 20.65 -29.20 0.64
N TYR A 140 21.30 -28.08 0.96
CA TYR A 140 20.87 -26.73 0.59
C TYR A 140 21.25 -26.36 -0.84
N LEU A 141 22.33 -26.95 -1.36
CA LEU A 141 22.78 -26.76 -2.74
C LEU A 141 22.49 -28.04 -3.53
N ARG A 142 21.44 -28.01 -4.35
CA ARG A 142 21.06 -29.12 -5.24
C ARG A 142 20.62 -28.58 -6.59
N ASP A 143 20.85 -29.36 -7.64
CA ASP A 143 20.51 -29.01 -9.03
C ASP A 143 21.07 -27.64 -9.46
N ASP A 144 22.26 -27.30 -8.96
CA ASP A 144 22.90 -26.01 -9.16
C ASP A 144 22.06 -24.81 -8.69
N ARG A 145 21.21 -25.03 -7.68
CA ARG A 145 20.32 -24.04 -7.07
C ARG A 145 20.50 -23.95 -5.56
N LEU A 146 20.47 -22.72 -5.07
CA LEU A 146 20.53 -22.38 -3.64
C LEU A 146 19.41 -21.37 -3.33
N THR A 147 18.75 -21.52 -2.18
CA THR A 147 17.77 -20.53 -1.73
C THR A 147 18.16 -19.98 -0.37
N VAL A 148 18.28 -18.65 -0.30
CA VAL A 148 18.53 -17.92 0.94
C VAL A 148 17.22 -17.25 1.36
N GLU A 149 16.73 -17.58 2.54
CA GLU A 149 15.55 -16.93 3.14
C GLU A 149 16.02 -15.92 4.19
N CYS A 150 15.39 -14.75 4.21
CA CYS A 150 15.59 -13.75 5.25
C CYS A 150 14.26 -13.46 5.93
N VAL A 151 14.21 -13.58 7.26
CA VAL A 151 13.11 -13.08 8.09
C VAL A 151 13.59 -11.85 8.83
N LEU A 152 12.82 -10.77 8.76
CA LEU A 152 13.09 -9.51 9.41
C LEU A 152 11.99 -9.16 10.40
N ASP A 153 12.38 -8.71 11.59
CA ASP A 153 11.51 -8.04 12.55
C ASP A 153 11.99 -6.60 12.73
N VAL A 154 11.38 -5.67 12.00
CA VAL A 154 11.75 -4.26 12.00
C VAL A 154 11.07 -3.56 13.18
N VAL A 155 11.88 -2.96 14.05
CA VAL A 155 11.42 -2.17 15.19
C VAL A 155 10.84 -0.86 14.68
N GLN A 156 9.55 -0.66 14.87
CA GLN A 156 8.91 0.64 14.72
C GLN A 156 9.06 1.43 16.02
N GLY A 157 9.17 2.76 15.91
CA GLY A 157 9.60 3.65 16.98
C GLY A 157 8.93 3.41 18.34
N THR A 158 9.68 3.67 19.40
CA THR A 158 9.19 3.53 20.78
C THR A 158 8.01 4.47 21.03
N ARG A 159 6.82 3.92 21.28
CA ARG A 159 5.69 4.73 21.73
C ARG A 159 5.86 4.96 23.24
N LEU A 160 6.34 6.14 23.62
CA LEU A 160 6.40 6.55 25.02
C LEU A 160 4.98 6.79 25.52
N SER A 161 4.50 5.95 26.44
CA SER A 161 3.23 6.18 27.12
C SER A 161 3.36 7.39 28.04
N ARG A 162 2.44 8.35 27.89
CA ARG A 162 2.35 9.57 28.69
C ARG A 162 2.06 9.21 30.15
N THR A 163 2.74 9.87 31.07
CA THR A 163 2.46 9.79 32.51
C THR A 163 0.97 10.02 32.76
N THR A 164 0.25 8.98 33.18
CA THR A 164 -1.12 9.12 33.66
C THR A 164 -1.23 8.34 34.95
N ALA A 165 -1.60 9.06 36.02
CA ALA A 165 -1.99 8.44 37.27
C ALA A 165 -3.14 7.46 37.00
N SER A 166 -3.12 6.32 37.70
CA SER A 166 -4.19 5.33 37.71
C SER A 166 -5.58 5.96 37.64
N PRO A 167 -6.45 5.47 36.76
CA PRO A 167 -7.87 5.50 37.07
C PRO A 167 -8.47 4.10 36.99
N GLU A 168 -9.25 3.81 38.04
CA GLU A 168 -10.49 3.04 38.01
C GLU A 168 -11.03 2.85 36.59
N THR A 169 -11.29 1.61 36.15
CA THR A 169 -12.03 1.22 34.93
C THR A 169 -12.46 2.39 34.03
N VAL A 170 -11.52 2.96 33.25
CA VAL A 170 -11.86 4.00 32.26
C VAL A 170 -12.11 3.33 30.94
N GLU A 171 -13.35 3.43 30.48
CA GLU A 171 -13.76 3.07 29.13
C GLU A 171 -12.83 3.77 28.11
N PRO A 172 -12.33 3.06 27.08
CA PRO A 172 -11.47 3.68 26.08
C PRO A 172 -12.18 4.91 25.47
N PRO A 173 -11.44 5.99 25.15
CA PRO A 173 -12.05 7.17 24.56
C PRO A 173 -12.76 6.79 23.26
N PRO A 174 -13.92 7.38 22.97
CA PRO A 174 -14.66 7.10 21.74
C PRO A 174 -13.78 7.38 20.52
N GLN A 175 -14.04 6.66 19.42
CA GLN A 175 -13.27 6.82 18.19
C GLN A 175 -13.35 8.28 17.69
N PRO A 176 -12.28 8.82 17.07
CA PRO A 176 -12.32 10.16 16.50
C PRO A 176 -13.44 10.28 15.45
N ASP A 177 -14.41 11.16 15.68
CA ASP A 177 -15.58 11.35 14.80
C ASP A 177 -15.73 12.82 14.35
N LEU A 178 -14.63 13.47 13.97
CA LEU A 178 -14.68 14.84 13.44
C LEU A 178 -15.61 14.94 12.22
N ARG A 179 -15.65 13.89 11.39
CA ARG A 179 -16.57 13.78 10.25
C ARG A 179 -18.02 13.86 10.70
N GLY A 180 -18.42 13.06 11.70
CA GLY A 180 -19.78 13.05 12.22
C GLY A 180 -20.14 14.38 12.87
N HIS A 181 -19.22 14.99 13.63
CA HIS A 181 -19.40 16.30 14.25
C HIS A 181 -19.62 17.42 13.21
N LEU A 182 -18.79 17.49 12.15
CA LEU A 182 -18.98 18.47 11.07
C LEU A 182 -20.23 18.18 10.25
N GLY A 183 -20.53 16.92 9.97
CA GLY A 183 -21.79 16.53 9.32
C GLY A 183 -23.02 16.94 10.15
N ALA A 184 -22.96 16.84 11.48
CA ALA A 184 -24.00 17.32 12.37
C ALA A 184 -24.16 18.84 12.29
N LEU A 185 -23.06 19.60 12.23
CA LEU A 185 -23.08 21.05 12.06
C LEU A 185 -23.83 21.48 10.78
N LEU A 186 -23.63 20.77 9.66
CA LEU A 186 -24.38 21.03 8.43
C LEU A 186 -25.88 20.71 8.58
N ARG A 187 -26.23 19.63 9.30
CA ARG A 187 -27.64 19.23 9.51
C ARG A 187 -28.39 20.15 10.46
N THR A 188 -27.77 20.52 11.59
CA THR A 188 -28.40 21.35 12.62
C THR A 188 -28.42 22.82 12.25
N GLN A 189 -27.54 23.25 11.34
CA GLN A 189 -27.42 24.64 10.87
C GLN A 189 -27.12 25.66 11.99
N VAL A 190 -26.67 25.18 13.15
CA VAL A 190 -26.33 26.02 14.31
C VAL A 190 -25.10 26.86 13.98
N GLY A 191 -25.27 28.19 13.99
CA GLY A 191 -24.18 29.13 13.68
C GLY A 191 -23.97 29.37 12.19
N ALA A 192 -24.89 28.94 11.32
CA ALA A 192 -24.80 29.19 9.88
C ALA A 192 -24.92 30.69 9.57
N ASP A 193 -23.87 31.25 8.97
CA ASP A 193 -23.64 32.66 8.68
C ASP A 193 -23.77 33.02 7.18
N VAL A 194 -24.09 32.04 6.34
CA VAL A 194 -24.40 32.22 4.91
C VAL A 194 -25.52 31.28 4.46
N ALA A 195 -26.32 31.74 3.50
CA ALA A 195 -27.33 30.96 2.80
C ALA A 195 -27.09 31.00 1.28
N PHE A 196 -27.20 29.86 0.62
CA PHE A 196 -27.13 29.74 -0.83
C PHE A 196 -28.53 29.50 -1.40
N THR A 197 -28.89 30.19 -2.47
CA THR A 197 -30.14 29.94 -3.20
C THR A 197 -29.81 29.21 -4.49
N VAL A 198 -30.32 27.99 -4.65
CA VAL A 198 -30.08 27.10 -5.81
C VAL A 198 -31.43 26.67 -6.36
N GLN A 199 -31.81 27.12 -7.56
CA GLN A 199 -33.10 26.80 -8.19
C GLN A 199 -34.31 26.92 -7.22
N ALA A 200 -34.39 28.03 -6.48
CA ALA A 200 -35.38 28.35 -5.44
C ALA A 200 -35.28 27.57 -4.10
N GLU A 201 -34.33 26.64 -3.95
CA GLU A 201 -34.03 26.01 -2.66
C GLU A 201 -32.93 26.76 -1.90
N ALA A 202 -33.13 26.97 -0.60
CA ALA A 202 -32.19 27.65 0.28
C ALA A 202 -31.35 26.67 1.10
N PHE A 203 -30.03 26.82 1.07
CA PHE A 203 -29.06 25.98 1.77
C PHE A 203 -28.21 26.83 2.73
N ARG A 204 -28.38 26.61 4.04
CA ARG A 204 -27.59 27.30 5.05
C ARG A 204 -26.26 26.58 5.29
N ALA A 205 -25.18 27.36 5.45
CA ALA A 205 -23.84 26.84 5.64
C ALA A 205 -22.96 27.81 6.44
N HIS A 206 -21.67 27.47 6.58
CA HIS A 206 -20.72 28.18 7.42
C HIS A 206 -19.52 28.66 6.59
N ARG A 207 -19.32 29.96 6.46
CA ARG A 207 -18.28 30.58 5.61
C ARG A 207 -16.89 30.05 5.96
N VAL A 208 -16.58 29.89 7.24
CA VAL A 208 -15.28 29.38 7.69
C VAL A 208 -14.99 27.97 7.19
N VAL A 209 -15.99 27.08 7.18
CA VAL A 209 -15.84 25.71 6.69
C VAL A 209 -15.68 25.70 5.17
N LEU A 210 -16.51 26.48 4.46
CA LEU A 210 -16.46 26.61 3.01
C LEU A 210 -15.10 27.17 2.54
N ALA A 211 -14.63 28.23 3.18
CA ALA A 211 -13.36 28.89 2.87
C ALA A 211 -12.14 28.00 3.16
N ALA A 212 -12.20 27.15 4.19
CA ALA A 212 -11.14 26.20 4.49
C ALA A 212 -11.03 25.08 3.43
N ARG A 213 -12.13 24.77 2.75
CA ARG A 213 -12.26 23.60 1.86
C ARG A 213 -12.18 23.93 0.38
N SER A 214 -12.36 25.19 0.02
CA SER A 214 -12.27 25.66 -1.36
C SER A 214 -11.70 27.09 -1.43
N PRO A 215 -10.59 27.31 -2.15
CA PRO A 215 -10.03 28.65 -2.32
C PRO A 215 -10.96 29.59 -3.11
N VAL A 216 -11.79 29.06 -4.01
CA VAL A 216 -12.76 29.84 -4.79
C VAL A 216 -13.85 30.37 -3.86
N LEU A 217 -14.52 29.49 -3.09
CA LEU A 217 -15.47 29.88 -2.04
C LEU A 217 -14.85 30.83 -1.00
N LYS A 218 -13.57 30.68 -0.64
CA LYS A 218 -12.90 31.64 0.25
C LYS A 218 -12.88 33.05 -0.33
N ALA A 219 -12.57 33.18 -1.62
CA ALA A 219 -12.54 34.46 -2.32
C ALA A 219 -13.96 35.00 -2.54
N GLU A 220 -14.87 34.19 -3.08
CA GLU A 220 -16.25 34.58 -3.39
C GLU A 220 -17.05 34.99 -2.14
N LEU A 221 -16.78 34.34 -1.01
CA LEU A 221 -17.47 34.62 0.26
C LEU A 221 -16.77 35.68 1.11
N SER A 222 -15.65 36.26 0.66
CA SER A 222 -15.03 37.37 1.37
C SER A 222 -15.80 38.66 1.08
N GLY A 223 -16.50 39.18 2.09
CA GLY A 223 -17.31 40.41 1.98
C GLY A 223 -18.66 40.24 1.25
N SER A 224 -19.03 39.00 0.90
CA SER A 224 -20.33 38.71 0.28
C SER A 224 -21.50 39.00 1.24
N PRO A 225 -22.72 39.28 0.71
CA PRO A 225 -23.92 39.34 1.52
C PRO A 225 -24.23 37.98 2.17
N PRO A 226 -25.11 37.94 3.18
CA PRO A 226 -25.52 36.70 3.86
C PRO A 226 -26.23 35.68 2.95
N THR A 227 -26.72 36.11 1.79
CA THR A 227 -27.41 35.25 0.81
C THR A 227 -26.71 35.32 -0.55
N VAL A 228 -26.35 34.17 -1.12
CA VAL A 228 -25.60 34.05 -2.38
C VAL A 228 -26.39 33.17 -3.36
N ALA A 229 -26.60 33.63 -4.59
CA ALA A 229 -27.22 32.81 -5.63
C ALA A 229 -26.20 31.86 -6.27
N VAL A 230 -26.60 30.61 -6.52
CA VAL A 230 -25.78 29.63 -7.24
C VAL A 230 -26.48 29.23 -8.53
N ASP A 231 -25.99 29.77 -9.64
CA ASP A 231 -26.50 29.45 -10.97
C ASP A 231 -25.82 28.21 -11.56
N GLY A 232 -26.54 27.51 -12.45
CA GLY A 232 -26.00 26.39 -13.22
C GLY A 232 -25.77 25.10 -12.41
N MET A 233 -26.41 24.95 -11.26
CA MET A 233 -26.32 23.75 -10.43
C MET A 233 -27.71 23.33 -9.94
N THR A 234 -27.97 22.02 -9.87
CA THR A 234 -29.20 21.51 -9.28
C THR A 234 -29.08 21.42 -7.76
N PRO A 235 -30.20 21.50 -7.01
CA PRO A 235 -30.22 21.35 -5.56
C PRO A 235 -29.55 20.05 -5.08
N LEU A 236 -29.76 18.94 -5.79
CA LEU A 236 -29.15 17.64 -5.46
C LEU A 236 -27.62 17.66 -5.58
N VAL A 237 -27.07 18.26 -6.64
CA VAL A 237 -25.62 18.40 -6.83
C VAL A 237 -25.04 19.30 -5.74
N PHE A 238 -25.69 20.43 -5.46
CA PHE A 238 -25.23 21.38 -4.44
C PHE A 238 -25.28 20.78 -3.03
N LYS A 239 -26.35 20.04 -2.70
CA LYS A 239 -26.48 19.29 -1.44
C LYS A 239 -25.36 18.26 -1.29
N THR A 240 -25.04 17.55 -2.36
CA THR A 240 -23.95 16.55 -2.40
C THR A 240 -22.59 17.22 -2.23
N LEU A 241 -22.36 18.35 -2.89
CA LEU A 241 -21.15 19.17 -2.74
C LEU A 241 -20.98 19.66 -1.30
N LEU A 242 -22.02 20.23 -0.69
CA LEU A 242 -22.01 20.65 0.70
C LEU A 242 -21.72 19.47 1.63
N HIS A 243 -22.36 18.33 1.42
CA HIS A 243 -22.06 17.13 2.22
C HIS A 243 -20.57 16.76 2.15
N PHE A 244 -19.97 16.78 0.96
CA PHE A 244 -18.56 16.49 0.78
C PHE A 244 -17.64 17.55 1.43
N ILE A 245 -18.02 18.83 1.37
CA ILE A 245 -17.26 19.91 2.02
C ILE A 245 -17.12 19.64 3.53
N TYR A 246 -18.21 19.22 4.18
CA TYR A 246 -18.23 18.99 5.63
C TYR A 246 -17.68 17.63 6.07
N THR A 247 -17.87 16.58 5.26
CA THR A 247 -17.59 15.19 5.68
C THR A 247 -16.40 14.55 4.96
N ASP A 248 -15.93 15.17 3.86
CA ASP A 248 -14.90 14.63 2.97
C ASP A 248 -15.28 13.24 2.38
N ALA A 249 -16.58 12.97 2.28
CA ALA A 249 -17.16 11.75 1.72
C ALA A 249 -18.38 12.09 0.85
N LEU A 250 -18.69 11.21 -0.11
CA LEU A 250 -19.96 11.28 -0.83
C LEU A 250 -21.06 10.65 0.04
N PRO A 251 -22.28 11.19 0.04
CA PRO A 251 -23.40 10.58 0.74
C PRO A 251 -23.75 9.22 0.11
N GLY A 252 -24.42 8.36 0.87
CA GLY A 252 -25.06 7.17 0.30
C GLY A 252 -26.17 7.60 -0.65
N LEU A 253 -26.02 7.29 -1.94
CA LEU A 253 -26.94 7.69 -3.02
C LEU A 253 -27.68 6.48 -3.60
N GLY A 254 -27.97 5.48 -2.75
CA GLY A 254 -28.51 4.18 -3.15
C GLY A 254 -29.92 4.22 -3.77
N ASP A 255 -30.63 5.33 -3.63
CA ASP A 255 -31.99 5.50 -4.18
C ASP A 255 -31.98 6.00 -5.63
N LEU A 256 -30.83 6.40 -6.18
CA LEU A 256 -30.72 6.91 -7.55
C LEU A 256 -30.56 5.76 -8.56
N GLY A 257 -31.23 5.90 -9.71
CA GLY A 257 -30.96 5.03 -10.85
C GLY A 257 -29.52 5.19 -11.37
N ARG A 258 -28.99 4.17 -12.07
CA ARG A 258 -27.61 4.19 -12.60
C ARG A 258 -27.30 5.46 -13.42
N GLU A 259 -28.18 5.85 -14.33
CA GLU A 259 -27.96 7.03 -15.18
C GLU A 259 -28.10 8.34 -14.41
N GLU A 260 -29.01 8.43 -13.45
CA GLU A 260 -29.17 9.60 -12.57
C GLU A 260 -27.93 9.79 -11.68
N TYR A 261 -27.42 8.70 -11.10
CA TYR A 261 -26.18 8.72 -10.33
C TYR A 261 -25.00 9.16 -11.21
N ARG A 262 -24.91 8.65 -12.44
CA ARG A 262 -23.86 9.03 -13.39
C ARG A 262 -23.92 10.52 -13.72
N GLU A 263 -25.11 11.04 -13.98
CA GLU A 263 -25.32 12.46 -14.27
C GLU A 263 -25.02 13.34 -13.06
N LEU A 264 -25.38 12.91 -11.85
CA LEU A 264 -24.99 13.56 -10.61
C LEU A 264 -23.47 13.64 -10.48
N VAL A 265 -22.74 12.53 -10.70
CA VAL A 265 -21.27 12.50 -10.60
C VAL A 265 -20.60 13.40 -11.65
N ARG A 266 -21.13 13.49 -12.88
CA ARG A 266 -20.64 14.44 -13.89
C ARG A 266 -20.83 15.89 -13.47
N ASN A 267 -22.01 16.23 -12.99
CA ASN A 267 -22.31 17.58 -12.52
C ASN A 267 -21.49 17.92 -11.26
N LEU A 268 -21.22 16.93 -10.41
CA LEU A 268 -20.34 17.08 -9.26
C LEU A 268 -18.87 17.23 -9.66
N LEU A 269 -18.41 16.58 -10.73
CA LEU A 269 -17.09 16.82 -11.31
C LEU A 269 -16.95 18.27 -11.80
N ALA A 270 -17.96 18.79 -12.51
CA ALA A 270 -18.00 20.18 -12.95
C ALA A 270 -18.01 21.16 -11.76
N ALA A 271 -18.78 20.84 -10.70
CA ALA A 271 -18.79 21.62 -9.46
C ALA A 271 -17.42 21.60 -8.75
N ALA A 272 -16.78 20.43 -8.69
CA ALA A 272 -15.45 20.28 -8.09
C ALA A 272 -14.40 21.10 -8.85
N ASP A 273 -14.53 21.20 -10.17
CA ASP A 273 -13.71 22.08 -10.99
C ASP A 273 -13.99 23.56 -10.71
N ARG A 274 -15.26 23.97 -10.71
CA ARG A 274 -15.69 25.34 -10.41
C ARG A 274 -15.14 25.84 -9.07
N TYR A 275 -15.17 25.00 -8.04
CA TYR A 275 -14.75 25.37 -6.68
C TYR A 275 -13.32 24.91 -6.32
N ALA A 276 -12.51 24.50 -7.32
CA ALA A 276 -11.13 24.06 -7.14
C ALA A 276 -10.94 22.97 -6.06
N MET A 277 -11.86 22.01 -5.99
CA MET A 277 -11.84 20.91 -5.02
C MET A 277 -11.16 19.67 -5.58
N HIS A 278 -9.82 19.65 -5.55
CA HIS A 278 -9.00 18.61 -6.19
C HIS A 278 -9.38 17.17 -5.78
N ARG A 279 -9.58 16.91 -4.49
CA ARG A 279 -9.90 15.54 -4.01
C ARG A 279 -11.25 15.05 -4.54
N LEU A 280 -12.28 15.90 -4.51
CA LEU A 280 -13.60 15.58 -5.07
C LEU A 280 -13.53 15.32 -6.57
N LYS A 281 -12.75 16.15 -7.29
CA LYS A 281 -12.51 16.02 -8.72
C LYS A 281 -11.92 14.65 -9.08
N GLN A 282 -10.91 14.20 -8.33
CA GLN A 282 -10.29 12.89 -8.56
C GLN A 282 -11.25 11.73 -8.28
N ILE A 283 -12.02 11.81 -7.18
CA ILE A 283 -13.03 10.79 -6.85
C ILE A 283 -14.06 10.66 -7.98
N CYS A 284 -14.60 11.78 -8.48
CA CYS A 284 -15.57 11.75 -9.57
C CYS A 284 -15.00 11.16 -10.86
N ARG A 285 -13.72 11.43 -11.18
CA ARG A 285 -13.06 10.85 -12.35
C ARG A 285 -12.91 9.33 -12.26
N VAL A 286 -12.48 8.82 -11.11
CA VAL A 286 -12.35 7.37 -10.89
C VAL A 286 -13.70 6.68 -11.08
N ILE A 287 -14.76 7.21 -10.45
CA ILE A 287 -16.12 6.66 -10.56
C ILE A 287 -16.60 6.65 -12.03
N LEU A 288 -16.37 7.73 -12.77
CA LEU A 288 -16.77 7.81 -14.19
C LEU A 288 -15.93 6.89 -15.09
N GLN A 289 -14.65 6.66 -14.76
CA GLN A 289 -13.77 5.79 -15.52
C GLN A 289 -14.12 4.31 -15.32
N GLU A 290 -14.33 3.86 -14.09
CA GLU A 290 -14.72 2.47 -13.78
C GLU A 290 -16.02 2.07 -14.50
N GLU A 291 -16.99 3.01 -14.61
CA GLU A 291 -18.23 2.79 -15.36
C GLU A 291 -18.04 2.74 -16.88
N LEU A 292 -17.07 3.49 -17.43
CA LEU A 292 -16.72 3.41 -18.85
C LEU A 292 -16.07 2.07 -19.18
N ASP A 293 -15.20 1.58 -18.31
CA ASP A 293 -14.56 0.27 -18.46
C ASP A 293 -15.60 -0.85 -18.39
N ALA A 294 -16.53 -0.79 -17.42
CA ALA A 294 -17.64 -1.75 -17.31
C ALA A 294 -18.56 -1.75 -18.55
N LYS A 295 -18.92 -0.57 -19.09
CA LYS A 295 -19.71 -0.47 -20.33
C LYS A 295 -18.95 -0.93 -21.56
N THR A 296 -17.64 -0.66 -21.64
CA THR A 296 -16.79 -1.12 -22.75
C THR A 296 -16.67 -2.64 -22.74
N VAL A 297 -16.50 -3.24 -21.56
CA VAL A 297 -16.49 -4.69 -21.38
C VAL A 297 -17.86 -5.29 -21.71
N ALA A 298 -18.96 -4.72 -21.22
CA ALA A 298 -20.31 -5.20 -21.54
C ALA A 298 -20.61 -5.09 -23.05
N ALA A 299 -20.29 -3.96 -23.69
CA ALA A 299 -20.47 -3.78 -25.12
C ALA A 299 -19.57 -4.71 -25.94
N ALA A 300 -18.34 -4.98 -25.51
CA ALA A 300 -17.45 -5.95 -26.14
C ALA A 300 -17.98 -7.38 -26.00
N LEU A 301 -18.57 -7.74 -24.85
CA LEU A 301 -19.23 -9.02 -24.63
C LEU A 301 -20.53 -9.16 -25.44
N ASP A 302 -21.34 -8.11 -25.54
CA ASP A 302 -22.56 -8.07 -26.35
C ASP A 302 -22.24 -8.12 -27.85
N SER A 303 -21.14 -7.48 -28.27
CA SER A 303 -20.63 -7.53 -29.65
C SER A 303 -20.03 -8.90 -29.99
N ALA A 304 -19.36 -9.55 -29.02
CA ALA A 304 -18.88 -10.92 -29.16
C ALA A 304 -20.03 -11.96 -29.11
N GLY A 305 -21.20 -11.58 -28.58
CA GLY A 305 -22.41 -12.40 -28.54
C GLY A 305 -23.18 -12.51 -29.86
N HIS A 306 -22.87 -11.67 -30.86
CA HIS A 306 -23.57 -11.63 -32.15
C HIS A 306 -22.85 -12.32 -33.32
N SER A 307 -21.82 -13.14 -33.07
CA SER A 307 -21.26 -14.06 -34.07
C SER A 307 -21.34 -15.52 -33.65
N ARG A 308 -22.57 -16.02 -33.47
CA ARG A 308 -22.86 -17.44 -33.71
C ARG A 308 -24.01 -17.62 -34.68
N HIS A 309 -23.81 -17.10 -35.90
CA HIS A 309 -24.36 -17.72 -37.09
C HIS A 309 -23.20 -18.41 -37.84
N CYS A 310 -22.75 -19.55 -37.30
CA CYS A 310 -22.03 -20.54 -38.08
C CYS A 310 -23.02 -21.68 -38.37
N GLN A 311 -23.75 -21.56 -39.47
CA GLN A 311 -24.25 -22.72 -40.19
C GLN A 311 -23.86 -22.58 -41.67
N ALA A 312 -23.34 -23.70 -42.19
CA ALA A 312 -23.09 -24.03 -43.59
C ALA A 312 -21.79 -23.55 -44.26
N LEU A 313 -20.69 -24.24 -43.94
CA LEU A 313 -20.00 -25.07 -44.93
C LEU A 313 -19.99 -26.48 -44.31
N GLY A 314 -20.66 -27.50 -44.84
CA GLY A 314 -20.71 -27.93 -46.23
C GLY A 314 -19.87 -29.22 -46.31
N ASP A 315 -20.57 -30.35 -46.38
CA ASP A 315 -20.12 -31.74 -46.51
C ASP A 315 -18.66 -32.00 -46.94
N GLY A 316 -17.99 -32.92 -46.24
CA GLY A 316 -16.75 -33.52 -46.72
C GLY A 316 -16.02 -34.46 -45.74
N CYS A 317 -16.32 -35.76 -45.84
CA CYS A 317 -15.43 -36.93 -45.62
C CYS A 317 -14.86 -37.14 -44.19
N VAL A 318 -15.28 -38.15 -43.41
CA VAL A 318 -15.03 -39.60 -43.59
C VAL A 318 -13.60 -39.96 -44.03
N GLN A 319 -12.78 -40.41 -43.07
CA GLN A 319 -11.70 -41.39 -43.24
C GLN A 319 -11.47 -41.99 -41.83
N PHE A 320 -12.12 -43.09 -41.43
CA PHE A 320 -11.82 -44.49 -41.76
C PHE A 320 -10.32 -44.83 -41.74
N MET A 321 -9.86 -45.34 -40.59
CA MET A 321 -8.76 -46.31 -40.53
C MET A 321 -9.34 -47.62 -39.96
N PRO A 322 -9.30 -48.74 -40.69
CA PRO A 322 -9.63 -50.04 -40.13
C PRO A 322 -8.42 -50.62 -39.40
N SER A 323 -8.70 -51.20 -38.25
CA SER A 323 -7.84 -52.19 -37.61
C SER A 323 -7.70 -53.42 -38.52
N SER A 324 -6.48 -53.89 -38.73
CA SER A 324 -6.21 -55.28 -39.06
C SER A 324 -4.92 -55.71 -38.38
N GLY A 325 -5.06 -56.55 -37.36
CA GLY A 325 -4.00 -57.43 -36.87
C GLY A 325 -4.19 -58.84 -37.41
N LEU A 326 -3.07 -59.58 -37.42
CA LEU A 326 -2.87 -61.03 -37.65
C LEU A 326 -3.02 -61.47 -39.13
N GLU A 327 -2.20 -62.31 -39.74
CA GLU A 327 -1.08 -63.18 -39.35
C GLU A 327 -0.38 -63.66 -40.65
N GLY A 328 0.90 -64.05 -40.57
CA GLY A 328 1.66 -64.66 -41.66
C GLY A 328 3.16 -64.65 -41.41
#